data_AF-A0A180G041-F1
#
_entry.id   AF-A0A180G041-F1
#
_cell.length_a   1.000
_cell.length_b   1.000
_cell.length_c   1.000
_cell.angle_alpha   90.00
_cell.angle_beta   90.00
_cell.angle_gamma   90.00
#
_symmetry.space_group_name_H-M   'P 1'
#
loop_
_entity.id
_entity.type
_entity.pdbx_description
1 polymer ?
#
loop_
_entity_poly.entity_id
_entity_poly.type
_entity_poly.pdbx_seq_one_letter_code
_entity_poly.pdbx_strand_id
1 'polypeptide(L)'
;MKLADGLFRKTCRQVAKEYKRSGVTFSGMIVNNASMHLVAKPQQFDVMVMPNLYGAIVANIGAALVGRPGIVPGAKIAGSLRYSSQVVD
;
A
#
# COMPACT_ATOMS: atom_id res chain seq x y z
N MET A 1 14.19 -1.95 -8.53
CA MET A 1 15.26 -0.92 -8.54
C MET A 1 16.06 -1.01 -7.24
N LYS A 2 17.36 -1.35 -7.29
CA LYS A 2 18.12 -1.68 -6.07
C LYS A 2 18.29 -0.51 -5.09
N LEU A 3 18.49 0.71 -5.60
CA LEU A 3 18.76 1.88 -4.77
C LEU A 3 17.47 2.53 -4.24
N ALA A 4 16.53 2.86 -5.12
CA ALA A 4 15.27 3.51 -4.75
C ALA A 4 14.38 2.61 -3.87
N ASP A 5 14.04 1.41 -4.35
CA ASP A 5 13.20 0.48 -3.57
C ASP A 5 13.94 -0.04 -2.34
N GLY A 6 15.27 -0.16 -2.45
CA GLY A 6 16.14 -0.52 -1.33
C GLY A 6 16.08 0.51 -0.21
N LEU A 7 16.15 1.79 -0.54
CA LEU A 7 16.02 2.89 0.41
C LEU A 7 14.63 2.87 1.06
N PHE A 8 13.56 2.80 0.27
CA PHE A 8 12.19 2.72 0.78
C PHE A 8 12.01 1.55 1.76
N ARG A 9 12.43 0.34 1.36
CA ARG A 9 12.33 -0.86 2.21
C ARG A 9 13.14 -0.73 3.48
N LYS A 10 14.34 -0.12 3.41
CA LYS A 10 15.19 0.12 4.59
C LYS A 10 14.52 1.10 5.56
N THR A 11 13.97 2.20 5.05
CA THR A 11 13.25 3.20 5.85
C THR A 11 12.02 2.61 6.52
N CYS A 12 11.15 1.89 5.79
CA CYS A 12 9.98 1.23 6.38
C CYS A 12 10.38 0.23 7.48
N ARG A 13 11.45 -0.55 7.25
CA ARG A 13 11.97 -1.49 8.25
C ARG A 13 12.51 -0.79 9.49
N GLN A 14 13.10 0.39 9.35
CA GLN A 14 13.59 1.18 10.47
C GLN A 14 12.43 1.70 11.32
N VAL A 15 11.44 2.33 10.69
CA VAL A 15 10.22 2.81 11.36
C VAL A 15 9.47 1.66 12.02
N ALA A 16 9.37 0.49 11.37
CA ALA A 16 8.71 -0.68 11.96
C ALA A 16 9.34 -1.14 13.29
N LYS A 17 10.63 -0.85 13.55
CA LYS A 17 11.25 -1.17 14.84
C LYS A 17 10.67 -0.35 15.98
N GLU A 18 10.26 0.89 15.71
CA GLU A 18 9.68 1.81 16.69
C GLU A 18 8.27 1.34 17.12
N TYR A 19 7.55 0.66 16.23
CA TYR A 19 6.20 0.14 16.47
C TYR A 19 6.16 -1.34 16.90
N LYS A 20 7.29 -1.97 17.23
CA LYS A 20 7.29 -3.38 17.68
C LYS A 20 6.44 -3.63 18.94
N ARG A 21 6.37 -2.63 19.82
CA ARG A 21 5.63 -2.73 21.09
C ARG A 21 4.12 -2.66 20.90
N SER A 22 3.62 -2.13 19.78
CA SER A 22 2.18 -2.04 19.50
C SER A 22 1.60 -3.31 18.86
N GLY A 23 2.41 -4.37 18.67
CA GLY A 23 1.96 -5.62 18.06
C GLY A 23 1.85 -5.60 16.53
N VAL A 24 2.23 -4.50 15.87
CA VAL A 24 2.19 -4.38 14.41
C VAL A 24 3.28 -5.25 13.78
N THR A 25 2.87 -6.18 12.92
CA THR A 25 3.81 -7.01 12.16
C THR A 25 4.21 -6.33 10.86
N PHE A 26 5.50 -6.41 10.52
CA PHE A 26 6.02 -5.83 9.28
C PHE A 26 6.63 -6.92 8.40
N SER A 27 6.10 -7.07 7.19
CA SER A 27 6.61 -7.96 6.15
C SER A 27 6.80 -7.18 4.84
N GLY A 28 7.77 -7.60 4.04
CA GLY A 28 8.04 -7.01 2.73
C GLY A 28 7.82 -8.03 1.63
N MET A 29 7.13 -7.62 0.56
CA MET A 29 6.87 -8.44 -0.62
C MET A 29 7.23 -7.68 -1.89
N ILE A 30 7.70 -8.38 -2.92
CA ILE A 30 7.94 -7.79 -4.24
C ILE A 30 6.59 -7.51 -4.92
N VAL A 31 6.46 -6.35 -5.56
CA VAL A 31 5.19 -5.86 -6.14
C VAL A 31 4.51 -6.87 -7.08
N ASN A 32 5.29 -7.57 -7.93
CA ASN A 32 4.73 -8.60 -8.83
C ASN A 32 4.08 -9.75 -8.04
N ASN A 33 4.74 -10.23 -6.98
CA ASN A 33 4.18 -11.28 -6.14
C ASN A 33 2.97 -10.76 -5.35
N ALA A 34 3.02 -9.51 -4.88
CA ALA A 34 1.89 -8.89 -4.20
C ALA A 34 0.65 -8.82 -5.10
N SER A 35 0.82 -8.41 -6.36
CA SER A 35 -0.29 -8.39 -7.34
C SER A 35 -0.90 -9.76 -7.58
N MET A 36 -0.08 -10.81 -7.74
CA MET A 36 -0.58 -12.18 -7.89
C MET A 36 -1.37 -12.65 -6.66
N HIS A 37 -0.83 -12.39 -5.47
CA HIS A 37 -1.48 -12.74 -4.21
C HIS A 37 -2.75 -11.93 -3.95
N LEU A 38 -2.82 -10.67 -4.42
CA LEU A 38 -4.01 -9.83 -4.29
C LEU A 38 -5.19 -10.46 -5.05
N VAL A 39 -4.94 -11.00 -6.23
CA VAL A 39 -5.98 -11.66 -7.04
C VAL A 39 -6.33 -13.03 -6.47
N ALA A 40 -5.34 -13.82 -6.07
CA ALA A 40 -5.57 -15.21 -5.64
C ALA A 40 -6.12 -15.33 -4.20
N LYS A 41 -5.65 -14.49 -3.27
CA LYS A 41 -6.01 -14.55 -1.84
C LYS A 41 -5.86 -13.16 -1.19
N PRO A 42 -6.75 -12.20 -1.51
CA PRO A 42 -6.65 -10.83 -0.99
C PRO A 42 -6.74 -10.74 0.53
N GLN A 43 -7.39 -11.70 1.20
CA GLN A 43 -7.66 -11.69 2.65
C GLN A 43 -6.39 -11.83 3.51
N GLN A 44 -5.23 -12.12 2.92
CA GLN A 44 -3.95 -12.15 3.64
C GLN A 44 -3.37 -10.76 3.90
N PHE A 45 -3.88 -9.73 3.19
CA PHE A 45 -3.42 -8.36 3.32
C PHE A 45 -4.33 -7.57 4.27
N ASP A 46 -3.71 -6.74 5.10
CA ASP A 46 -4.40 -5.83 6.02
C ASP A 46 -4.06 -4.39 5.62
N VAL A 47 -2.85 -3.93 5.94
CA VAL A 47 -2.34 -2.61 5.54
C VAL A 47 -1.17 -2.75 4.58
N MET A 48 -1.25 -2.07 3.43
CA MET A 48 -0.19 -2.05 2.43
C MET A 48 0.39 -0.64 2.28
N VAL A 49 1.72 -0.54 2.36
CA VAL A 49 2.46 0.72 2.20
C VAL A 49 3.46 0.55 1.07
N MET A 50 3.44 1.48 0.10
CA MET A 50 4.25 1.37 -1.10
C MET A 50 4.56 2.74 -1.72
N PRO A 51 5.60 2.84 -2.58
CA PRO A 51 5.88 4.03 -3.37
C PRO A 51 4.73 4.36 -4.35
N ASN A 52 4.67 5.63 -4.76
CA ASN A 52 3.59 6.20 -5.57
C ASN A 52 3.10 5.29 -6.72
N LEU A 53 4.01 4.90 -7.62
CA LEU A 53 3.66 4.09 -8.79
C LEU A 53 3.07 2.72 -8.43
N TYR A 54 3.63 2.05 -7.42
CA TYR A 54 3.11 0.75 -6.99
C TYR A 54 1.75 0.91 -6.32
N GLY A 55 1.55 2.02 -5.60
CA GLY A 55 0.30 2.43 -4.98
C GLY A 55 -0.84 2.46 -5.98
N ALA A 56 -0.66 3.21 -7.05
CA ALA A 56 -1.66 3.33 -8.11
C ALA A 56 -2.02 1.97 -8.74
N ILE A 57 -1.02 1.11 -9.00
CA ILE A 57 -1.26 -0.21 -9.59
C ILE A 57 -2.07 -1.09 -8.64
N VAL A 58 -1.62 -1.25 -7.39
CA VAL A 58 -2.29 -2.14 -6.43
C VAL A 58 -3.68 -1.62 -6.08
N ALA A 59 -3.85 -0.30 -5.99
CA ALA A 59 -5.14 0.27 -5.65
C ALA A 59 -6.17 0.10 -6.80
N ASN A 60 -5.72 0.14 -8.06
CA ASN A 60 -6.57 -0.24 -9.21
C ASN A 60 -6.95 -1.73 -9.20
N ILE A 61 -6.01 -2.62 -8.84
CA ILE A 61 -6.32 -4.06 -8.67
C ILE A 61 -7.34 -4.23 -7.54
N GLY A 62 -7.16 -3.55 -6.40
CA GLY A 62 -8.11 -3.53 -5.30
C GLY A 62 -9.50 -3.08 -5.75
N ALA A 63 -9.58 -1.96 -6.47
CA ALA A 63 -10.84 -1.45 -7.02
C ALA A 63 -11.53 -2.43 -7.99
N ALA A 64 -10.74 -3.17 -8.78
CA ALA A 64 -11.28 -4.22 -9.65
C ALA A 64 -11.83 -5.42 -8.85
N LEU A 65 -11.19 -5.78 -7.73
CA LEU A 65 -11.66 -6.86 -6.86
C LEU A 65 -13.00 -6.57 -6.18
N VAL A 66 -13.25 -5.32 -5.80
CA VAL A 66 -14.56 -4.88 -5.25
C VAL A 66 -15.59 -4.51 -6.32
N GLY A 67 -15.22 -4.53 -7.60
CA GLY A 67 -16.13 -4.48 -8.74
C GLY A 67 -16.04 -3.21 -9.57
N ARG A 68 -16.05 -2.01 -8.97
CA ARG A 68 -15.95 -0.75 -9.73
C ARG A 68 -15.18 0.33 -8.96
N PRO A 69 -14.35 1.17 -9.62
CA PRO A 69 -13.62 2.25 -8.95
C PRO A 69 -14.50 3.26 -8.22
N GLY A 70 -15.71 3.53 -8.71
CA GLY A 70 -16.60 4.57 -8.16
C GLY A 70 -17.15 4.31 -6.76
N ILE A 71 -16.93 3.13 -6.17
CA ILE A 71 -17.33 2.80 -4.80
C ILE A 71 -16.16 2.79 -3.81
N VAL A 72 -14.92 2.99 -4.28
CA VAL A 72 -13.72 2.96 -3.45
C VAL A 72 -13.34 4.40 -3.08
N PRO A 73 -13.55 4.84 -1.82
CA PRO A 73 -13.17 6.19 -1.41
C PRO A 73 -11.66 6.31 -1.28
N GLY A 74 -11.12 7.46 -1.69
CA GLY A 74 -9.72 7.85 -1.52
C GLY A 74 -9.56 9.12 -0.68
N ALA A 75 -8.40 9.26 -0.04
CA ALA A 75 -8.04 10.47 0.69
C ALA A 75 -6.56 10.80 0.49
N LYS A 76 -6.26 12.07 0.21
CA LYS A 76 -4.89 12.61 0.20
C LYS A 76 -4.68 13.40 1.49
N ILE A 77 -3.67 13.00 2.25
CA ILE A 77 -3.37 13.54 3.58
C ILE A 77 -1.96 14.13 3.54
N ALA A 78 -1.85 15.43 3.81
CA ALA A 78 -0.57 16.15 3.87
C ALA A 78 -0.58 17.16 5.02
N GLY A 79 0.09 16.84 6.13
CA GLY A 79 0.11 17.70 7.31
C GLY A 79 -1.30 18.02 7.83
N SER A 80 -1.61 19.31 7.96
CA SER A 80 -2.94 19.79 8.35
C SER A 80 -3.97 19.78 7.22
N LEU A 81 -3.55 19.54 5.98
CA LEU A 81 -4.39 19.60 4.78
C LEU A 81 -4.93 18.21 4.43
N ARG A 82 -6.24 18.12 4.25
CA ARG A 82 -6.95 16.89 3.90
C ARG A 82 -7.95 17.18 2.79
N TYR A 83 -7.87 16.45 1.68
CA TYR A 83 -8.89 16.48 0.64
C TYR A 83 -9.31 15.06 0.28
N SER A 84 -10.62 14.85 0.14
CA SER A 84 -11.21 13.61 -0.34
C SER A 84 -11.09 13.53 -1.85
N SER A 85 -10.70 12.38 -2.38
CA SER A 85 -10.69 12.10 -3.81
C SER A 85 -11.55 10.87 -4.11
N GLN A 86 -12.38 10.94 -5.15
CA GLN A 86 -13.05 9.77 -5.71
C GLN A 86 -12.13 8.98 -6.65
N VAL A 87 -10.97 9.56 -6.98
CA VAL A 87 -10.00 8.97 -7.90
C VAL A 87 -8.78 8.54 -7.09
N VAL A 88 -8.38 7.30 -7.34
CA VAL A 88 -7.23 6.62 -6.76
C VAL A 88 -5.97 7.06 -7.51
N ASP A 89 -5.69 8.37 -7.49
CA ASP A 89 -4.53 8.98 -8.16
C ASP A 89 -3.31 9.05 -7.25
#